data_AF-A0A5N9DMB5-F1
#
_entry.id   AF-A0A5N9DMB5-F1
#
_cell.length_a   1.000
_cell.length_b   1.000
_cell.length_c   1.000
_cell.angle_alpha   90.00
_cell.angle_beta   90.00
_cell.angle_gamma   90.00
#
_symmetry.space_group_name_H-M   'P 1'
#
loop_
_entity.id
_entity.type
_entity.pdbx_description
1 polymer ?
#
loop_
_entity_poly.entity_id
_entity_poly.type
_entity_poly.pdbx_seq_one_letter_code
_entity_poly.pdbx_strand_id
1 'polypeptide(L)'
;MMMRLRPYLLGNLYFTLLVSSISGISNAAASYWSKDLSALESAIDFLHAFAGNSVAGLIVNFLPATFNVKYANTSLFWLTGNLMMLGMNVLMLGAHYAIQTENPIEARIVPTVASQCLENVFILKMLVRKNNA
;
A
#
# COMPACT_ATOMS: atom_id res chain seq x y z
N MET A 1 3.94 -2.34 25.82
CA MET A 1 3.78 -2.97 24.48
C MET A 1 2.78 -2.24 23.57
N MET A 2 1.75 -1.55 24.07
CA MET A 2 0.78 -0.76 23.27
C MET A 2 1.33 0.49 22.56
N MET A 3 2.44 1.08 23.02
CA MET A 3 2.96 2.35 22.45
C MET A 3 3.55 2.25 21.03
N ARG A 4 3.80 1.05 20.49
CA ARG A 4 4.33 0.90 19.10
C ARG A 4 3.24 0.61 18.04
N LEU A 5 2.04 0.21 18.45
CA LEU A 5 0.94 -0.16 17.55
C LEU A 5 0.37 1.06 16.81
N ARG A 6 0.03 2.08 17.59
CA ARG A 6 -0.59 3.31 17.12
C ARG A 6 0.29 4.08 16.13
N PRO A 7 1.60 4.32 16.39
CA PRO A 7 2.41 5.10 15.45
C PRO A 7 2.63 4.39 14.11
N TYR A 8 2.71 3.06 14.07
CA TYR A 8 2.89 2.32 12.82
C TYR A 8 1.62 2.32 11.94
N LEU A 9 0.45 2.10 12.55
CA LEU A 9 -0.83 2.17 11.84
C LEU A 9 -1.16 3.61 11.40
N LEU A 10 -0.89 4.60 12.27
CA LEU A 10 -1.04 6.01 11.93
C LEU A 10 -0.10 6.40 10.79
N GLY A 11 1.16 5.96 10.81
CA GLY A 11 2.11 6.23 9.72
C GLY A 11 1.64 5.71 8.37
N ASN A 12 1.11 4.47 8.31
CA ASN A 12 0.54 3.91 7.08
C ASN A 12 -0.72 4.65 6.62
N LEU A 13 -1.56 5.09 7.55
CA LEU A 13 -2.73 5.90 7.24
C LEU A 13 -2.35 7.26 6.66
N TYR A 14 -1.41 7.98 7.31
CA TYR A 14 -0.90 9.26 6.82
C TYR A 14 -0.27 9.13 5.43
N PHE A 15 0.56 8.10 5.23
CA PHE A 15 1.17 7.82 3.94
C PHE A 15 0.11 7.59 2.86
N THR A 16 -0.90 6.77 3.15
CA THR A 16 -2.01 6.47 2.23
C THR A 16 -2.78 7.72 1.85
N LEU A 17 -3.16 8.55 2.83
CA LEU A 17 -3.91 9.78 2.58
C LEU A 17 -3.06 10.80 1.80
N LEU A 18 -1.77 10.91 2.11
CA LEU A 18 -0.87 11.84 1.42
C LEU A 18 -0.68 11.45 -0.05
N VAL A 19 -0.40 10.17 -0.33
CA VAL A 19 -0.28 9.67 -1.72
C VAL A 19 -1.57 9.88 -2.49
N SER A 20 -2.72 9.61 -1.85
CA SER A 20 -4.03 9.79 -2.46
C SER A 20 -4.32 11.26 -2.76
N SER A 21 -3.97 12.17 -1.85
CA SER A 21 -4.08 13.62 -2.07
C SER A 21 -3.20 14.09 -3.23
N ILE A 22 -1.94 13.65 -3.27
CA ILE A 22 -1.03 14.01 -4.37
C ILE A 22 -1.55 13.50 -5.71
N SER A 23 -2.05 12.26 -5.76
CA SER A 23 -2.63 11.70 -6.99
C SER A 23 -3.91 12.43 -7.40
N GLY A 24 -4.77 12.78 -6.44
CA GLY A 24 -5.95 13.61 -6.68
C GLY A 24 -5.59 14.97 -7.29
N ILE A 25 -4.67 15.70 -6.66
CA ILE A 25 -4.21 17.02 -7.14
C ILE A 25 -3.61 16.88 -8.54
N SER A 26 -2.79 15.85 -8.77
CA SER A 26 -2.13 15.64 -10.06
C SER A 26 -3.13 15.36 -11.19
N ASN A 27 -4.16 14.55 -10.93
CA ASN A 27 -5.20 14.27 -11.92
C ASN A 27 -6.07 15.49 -12.20
N ALA A 28 -6.46 16.23 -11.17
CA ALA A 28 -7.23 17.47 -11.34
C ALA A 28 -6.44 18.53 -12.12
N ALA A 29 -5.15 18.68 -11.82
CA ALA A 29 -4.24 19.55 -12.54
C ALA A 29 -4.12 19.17 -14.02
N ALA A 30 -3.93 17.88 -14.31
CA ALA A 30 -3.87 17.39 -15.69
C ALA A 30 -5.19 17.59 -16.44
N SER A 31 -6.32 17.35 -15.79
CA SER A 31 -7.63 17.56 -16.40
C SER A 31 -7.92 19.05 -16.67
N TYR A 32 -7.57 19.93 -15.75
CA TYR A 32 -7.78 21.37 -15.92
C TYR A 32 -6.84 21.98 -16.98
N TRP A 33 -5.54 21.67 -16.91
CA TRP A 33 -4.54 22.32 -17.77
C TRP A 33 -4.25 21.60 -19.09
N SER A 34 -4.42 20.27 -19.15
CA SER A 34 -4.07 19.49 -20.35
C SER A 34 -5.29 19.08 -21.18
N LYS A 35 -6.49 19.07 -20.58
CA LYS A 35 -7.73 18.66 -21.25
C LYS A 35 -8.78 19.77 -21.34
N ASP A 36 -8.45 20.99 -20.89
CA ASP A 36 -9.34 22.16 -20.84
C ASP A 36 -10.71 21.87 -20.21
N LEU A 37 -10.75 20.96 -19.23
CA LEU A 37 -11.99 20.63 -18.52
C LEU A 37 -12.37 21.75 -17.55
N SER A 38 -13.67 21.88 -17.28
CA SER A 38 -14.16 22.85 -16.31
C SER A 38 -13.62 22.56 -14.89
N ALA A 39 -13.65 23.58 -14.03
CA ALA A 39 -13.23 23.42 -12.64
C ALA A 39 -14.05 22.34 -11.90
N LEU A 40 -15.33 22.16 -12.26
CA LEU A 40 -16.19 21.12 -11.71
C LEU A 40 -15.74 19.72 -12.15
N GLU A 41 -15.49 19.51 -13.44
CA GLU A 41 -15.05 18.22 -13.99
C GLU A 41 -13.66 17.84 -13.44
N SER A 42 -12.76 18.81 -13.32
CA SER A 42 -11.44 18.62 -12.71
C SER A 42 -11.54 18.25 -11.22
N ALA A 43 -12.52 18.78 -10.49
CA ALA A 43 -12.79 18.39 -9.10
C ALA A 43 -13.38 16.99 -8.99
N ILE A 44 -14.18 16.54 -9.97
CA ILE A 44 -14.66 15.15 -10.04
C ILE A 44 -13.48 14.21 -10.28
N ASP A 45 -12.56 14.56 -11.18
CA ASP A 45 -11.33 13.79 -11.42
C ASP A 45 -10.42 13.73 -10.18
N PHE A 46 -10.33 14.84 -9.42
CA PHE A 46 -9.68 14.82 -8.10
C PHE A 46 -10.30 13.74 -7.22
N LEU A 47 -11.61 13.77 -7.05
CA LEU A 47 -12.33 12.88 -6.12
C LEU A 47 -12.20 11.42 -6.55
N HIS A 48 -12.27 11.15 -7.85
CA HIS A 48 -12.14 9.79 -8.37
C HIS A 48 -10.74 9.24 -8.09
N ALA A 49 -9.69 10.01 -8.39
CA ALA A 49 -8.32 9.61 -8.12
C ALA A 49 -8.01 9.51 -6.61
N PHE A 50 -8.47 10.48 -5.82
CA PHE A 50 -8.29 10.50 -4.37
C PHE A 50 -8.97 9.29 -3.72
N ALA A 51 -10.25 9.06 -4.03
CA ALA A 51 -11.03 7.98 -3.44
C ALA A 51 -10.50 6.60 -3.87
N GLY A 52 -10.18 6.42 -5.16
CA GLY A 52 -9.62 5.19 -5.68
C GLY A 52 -8.32 4.82 -4.99
N ASN A 53 -7.38 5.77 -4.88
CA ASN A 53 -6.10 5.55 -4.20
C ASN A 53 -6.25 5.39 -2.69
N SER A 54 -7.19 6.09 -2.06
CA SER A 54 -7.42 5.99 -0.62
C SER A 54 -7.95 4.61 -0.25
N VAL A 55 -8.95 4.11 -0.97
CA VAL A 55 -9.54 2.80 -0.74
C VAL A 55 -8.51 1.70 -1.02
N ALA A 56 -7.84 1.75 -2.16
CA ALA A 56 -6.80 0.78 -2.51
C ALA A 56 -5.65 0.82 -1.50
N GLY A 57 -5.17 2.02 -1.16
CA GLY A 57 -4.10 2.26 -0.19
C GLY A 57 -4.44 1.73 1.21
N LEU A 58 -5.67 1.88 1.67
CA LEU A 58 -6.13 1.32 2.94
C LEU A 58 -6.11 -0.21 2.91
N ILE A 59 -6.56 -0.84 1.82
CA ILE A 59 -6.51 -2.29 1.68
C ILE A 59 -5.05 -2.76 1.66
N VAL A 60 -4.20 -2.17 0.82
CA VAL A 60 -2.83 -2.67 0.63
C VAL A 60 -1.85 -2.33 1.74
N ASN A 61 -2.07 -1.24 2.48
CA ASN A 61 -1.18 -0.85 3.58
C ASN A 61 -1.71 -1.28 4.94
N PHE A 62 -3.04 -1.23 5.16
CA PHE A 62 -3.61 -1.42 6.49
C PHE A 62 -3.84 -2.90 6.83
N LEU A 63 -4.22 -3.74 5.84
CA LEU A 63 -4.34 -5.19 6.06
C LEU A 63 -2.98 -5.80 6.46
N PRO A 64 -1.88 -5.56 5.71
CA PRO A 64 -0.57 -6.05 6.11
C PRO A 64 -0.09 -5.49 7.44
N ALA A 65 -0.30 -4.20 7.68
CA ALA A 65 0.13 -3.58 8.92
C ALA A 65 -0.59 -4.17 10.14
N THR A 66 -1.90 -4.42 10.03
CA THR A 66 -2.70 -5.03 11.10
C THR A 66 -2.33 -6.48 11.33
N PHE A 67 -2.09 -7.22 10.25
CA PHE A 67 -1.66 -8.61 10.30
C PHE A 67 -0.30 -8.74 10.97
N ASN A 68 0.68 -7.95 10.53
CA ASN A 68 2.04 -7.97 11.07
C ASN A 68 2.07 -7.65 12.55
N VAL A 69 1.22 -6.70 12.97
CA VAL A 69 1.02 -6.39 14.38
C VAL A 69 0.43 -7.56 15.17
N LYS A 70 -0.62 -8.21 14.65
CA LYS A 70 -1.34 -9.27 15.37
C LYS A 70 -0.52 -10.54 15.52
N TYR A 71 0.22 -10.91 14.48
CA TYR A 71 0.95 -12.18 14.41
C TYR A 71 2.43 -12.07 14.76
N ALA A 72 2.98 -10.87 14.94
CA ALA A 72 4.38 -10.60 15.29
C ALA A 72 4.98 -11.48 16.40
N ASN A 73 4.17 -11.91 17.38
CA ASN A 73 4.63 -12.69 18.52
C ASN A 73 4.44 -14.20 18.37
N THR A 74 3.85 -14.65 17.25
CA THR A 74 3.58 -16.08 16.98
C THR A 74 4.78 -16.77 16.33
N SER A 75 4.91 -18.08 16.54
CA SER A 75 5.98 -18.88 15.92
C SER A 75 5.87 -18.96 14.39
N LEU A 76 4.68 -18.74 13.84
CA LEU A 76 4.40 -18.77 12.41
C LEU A 76 4.52 -17.40 11.72
N PHE A 77 4.90 -16.35 12.45
CA PHE A 77 4.93 -14.98 11.95
C PHE A 77 5.67 -14.82 10.62
N TRP A 78 6.79 -15.52 10.45
CA TRP A 78 7.56 -15.48 9.21
C TRP A 78 6.78 -16.09 8.04
N LEU A 79 6.22 -17.29 8.20
CA LEU A 79 5.48 -17.97 7.14
C LEU A 79 4.23 -17.17 6.77
N THR A 80 3.50 -16.69 7.77
CA THR A 80 2.25 -15.99 7.55
C THR A 80 2.44 -14.59 6.95
N GLY A 81 3.49 -13.86 7.35
CA GLY A 81 3.85 -12.57 6.75
C GLY A 81 4.26 -12.71 5.28
N ASN A 82 5.06 -13.73 4.94
CA ASN A 82 5.44 -14.00 3.54
C ASN A 82 4.24 -14.40 2.68
N LEU A 83 3.33 -15.26 3.17
CA LEU A 83 2.11 -15.66 2.45
C LEU A 83 1.16 -14.49 2.22
N MET A 84 1.01 -13.62 3.21
CA MET A 84 0.21 -12.41 3.08
C MET A 84 0.77 -11.49 2.00
N MET A 85 2.08 -11.23 2.00
CA MET A 85 2.72 -10.39 0.97
C MET A 85 2.63 -11.00 -0.42
N LEU A 86 2.75 -12.33 -0.53
CA LEU A 86 2.49 -13.03 -1.78
C LEU A 86 1.05 -12.81 -2.26
N GLY A 87 0.06 -12.98 -1.38
CA GLY A 87 -1.34 -12.73 -1.68
C GLY A 87 -1.61 -11.30 -2.14
N MET A 88 -1.02 -10.30 -1.47
CA MET A 88 -1.13 -8.90 -1.87
C MET A 88 -0.50 -8.62 -3.23
N ASN A 89 0.65 -9.22 -3.53
CA ASN A 89 1.30 -9.08 -4.83
C ASN A 89 0.47 -9.71 -5.96
N VAL A 90 -0.16 -10.86 -5.71
CA VAL A 90 -1.10 -11.50 -6.65
C VAL A 90 -2.34 -10.64 -6.87
N LEU A 91 -2.95 -10.11 -5.80
CA LEU A 91 -4.11 -9.22 -5.91
C LEU A 91 -3.79 -7.96 -6.73
N MET A 92 -2.63 -7.35 -6.46
CA MET A 92 -2.17 -6.20 -7.23
C MET A 92 -1.90 -6.55 -8.69
N LEU A 93 -1.29 -7.70 -8.98
CA LEU A 93 -1.12 -8.16 -10.36
C LEU A 93 -2.48 -8.34 -11.06
N GLY A 94 -3.46 -8.93 -10.39
CA GLY A 94 -4.84 -9.03 -10.87
C GLY A 94 -5.48 -7.66 -11.14
N ALA A 95 -5.24 -6.67 -10.28
CA ALA A 95 -5.70 -5.30 -10.49
C ALA A 95 -5.06 -4.66 -11.74
N HIS A 96 -3.75 -4.86 -11.97
CA HIS A 96 -3.06 -4.39 -13.17
C HIS A 96 -3.58 -5.04 -14.46
N TYR A 97 -3.95 -6.32 -14.40
CA TYR A 97 -4.65 -6.98 -15.50
C TYR A 97 -6.04 -6.38 -15.74
N ALA A 98 -6.81 -6.12 -14.68
CA ALA A 98 -8.16 -5.56 -14.79
C ALA A 98 -8.18 -4.15 -15.39
N ILE A 99 -7.18 -3.32 -15.09
CA ILE A 99 -7.03 -1.97 -15.68
C ILE A 99 -6.25 -1.98 -17.01
N GLN A 100 -5.95 -3.16 -17.57
CA GLN A 100 -5.29 -3.33 -18.87
C GLN A 100 -3.95 -2.57 -18.98
N THR A 101 -3.12 -2.65 -17.94
CA THR A 101 -1.74 -2.13 -18.02
C THR A 101 -0.99 -2.83 -19.17
N GLU A 102 -0.24 -2.10 -20.00
CA GLU A 102 0.44 -2.66 -21.19
C GLU A 102 1.35 -3.86 -20.86
N ASN A 103 2.09 -3.79 -19.75
CA ASN A 103 2.91 -4.90 -19.27
C ASN A 103 2.76 -5.08 -17.74
N PRO A 104 1.71 -5.79 -17.29
CA PRO A 104 1.34 -5.85 -15.88
C PRO A 104 2.35 -6.65 -15.07
N ILE A 105 3.02 -7.63 -15.68
CA ILE A 105 4.05 -8.44 -15.02
C ILE A 105 5.29 -7.57 -14.76
N GLU A 106 5.82 -6.89 -15.77
CA GLU A 106 7.00 -6.02 -15.62
C GLU A 106 6.75 -4.88 -14.65
N ALA A 107 5.57 -4.26 -14.71
CA ALA A 107 5.15 -3.22 -13.78
C ALA A 107 5.10 -3.72 -12.32
N ARG A 108 4.95 -5.03 -12.10
CA ARG A 108 4.80 -5.64 -10.76
C ARG A 108 6.04 -6.34 -10.24
N ILE A 109 6.99 -6.76 -11.07
CA ILE A 109 8.19 -7.49 -10.62
C ILE A 109 8.98 -6.66 -9.59
N VAL A 110 9.31 -5.40 -9.92
CA VAL A 110 10.13 -4.56 -9.03
C VAL A 110 9.40 -4.26 -7.71
N PRO A 111 8.12 -3.82 -7.70
CA PRO A 111 7.37 -3.67 -6.44
C PRO A 111 7.23 -4.96 -5.64
N THR A 112 7.08 -6.11 -6.31
CA THR A 112 6.95 -7.42 -5.66
C THR A 112 8.24 -7.78 -4.93
N VAL A 113 9.39 -7.67 -5.60
CA VAL A 113 10.70 -7.94 -4.98
C VAL A 113 10.96 -6.97 -3.83
N ALA A 114 10.75 -5.67 -4.04
CA ALA A 114 10.97 -4.66 -3.01
C ALA A 114 10.09 -4.93 -1.76
N SER A 115 8.82 -5.23 -1.96
CA SER A 115 7.88 -5.49 -0.87
C SER A 115 8.22 -6.77 -0.10
N GLN A 116 8.64 -7.84 -0.78
CA GLN A 116 9.08 -9.08 -0.13
C GLN A 116 10.37 -8.90 0.68
N CYS A 117 11.32 -8.12 0.16
CA CYS A 117 12.55 -7.77 0.87
C CYS A 117 12.24 -6.95 2.13
N LEU A 118 11.38 -5.93 2.03
CA LEU A 118 10.99 -5.09 3.16
C LEU A 118 10.27 -5.87 4.26
N GLU A 119 9.37 -6.77 3.88
CA GLU A 119 8.69 -7.67 4.83
C GLU A 119 9.68 -8.56 5.58
N ASN A 120 10.64 -9.17 4.87
CA ASN A 120 11.67 -9.99 5.51
C ASN A 120 12.59 -9.17 6.43
N VAL A 121 12.94 -7.93 6.08
CA VAL A 121 13.67 -7.02 6.98
C VAL A 121 12.86 -6.72 8.24
N PHE A 122 11.55 -6.50 8.12
CA PHE A 122 10.67 -6.28 9.26
C PHE A 122 10.61 -7.52 10.17
N ILE A 123 10.44 -8.71 9.59
CA ILE A 123 10.41 -9.97 10.34
C ILE A 123 11.74 -10.20 11.07
N LEU A 124 12.88 -10.02 10.38
CA LEU A 124 14.21 -10.15 10.99
C LEU A 124 14.40 -9.22 12.18
N LYS A 125 14.02 -7.94 12.06
CA LYS A 125 14.08 -6.98 13.17
C LYS A 125 13.24 -7.43 14.37
N MET A 126 12.07 -8.01 14.13
CA MET A 126 11.20 -8.52 15.20
C MET A 126 11.78 -9.77 15.87
N LEU A 127 12.34 -10.71 15.11
CA LEU A 127 12.99 -11.91 15.64
C LEU A 127 14.23 -11.59 16.48
N VAL A 128 15.13 -10.72 16.00
CA VAL A 128 16.32 -10.28 16.75
C VAL A 128 15.93 -9.64 18.08
N ARG A 129 14.89 -8.81 18.07
CA ARG A 129 14.38 -8.17 19.30
C ARG A 129 13.84 -9.18 20.31
N LYS A 130 13.20 -10.26 19.86
CA LYS A 130 12.69 -11.33 20.73
C LYS A 130 13.82 -12.13 21.38
N ASN A 131 14.95 -12.33 20.68
CA ASN A 131 16.09 -13.07 21.22
C ASN A 131 16.96 -12.26 22.19
N ASN A 132 16.90 -10.93 22.12
CA ASN A 132 17.66 -10.02 22.98
C ASN A 132 16.89 -9.53 24.23
N ALA A 133 15.69 -10.06 24.48
CA ALA A 133 14.80 -9.72 25.60
C ALA A 133 14.63 -10.91 26.52
#